data_AF-A0A922LF57-F1
#
_entry.id   AF-A0A922LF57-F1
#
_cell.length_a   1.000
_cell.length_b   1.000
_cell.length_c   1.000
_cell.angle_alpha   90.00
_cell.angle_beta   90.00
_cell.angle_gamma   90.00
#
_symmetry.space_group_name_H-M   'P 1'
#
loop_
_entity.id
_entity.type
_entity.pdbx_description
1 polymer ?
#
loop_
_entity_poly.entity_id
_entity_poly.type
_entity_poly.pdbx_seq_one_letter_code
_entity_poly.pdbx_strand_id
1 'polypeptide(L)'
;MQKLFQTVRHAKCYQTLLSQFTFKESASLSSGKETFSFEIPLKNAENKISVIRVGIGICYDIRFPELSLLYANQLGCQLLLFPAAFNPKTGSLHWELLGRARALDTQCYVGMCSPACNLELDYISHAESLITSPWGIVIAKGGKEEEIITADLDFSELKCVRESIPIGRQRRLDIYTTPKLVKKQS
;
A
#
# COMPACT_ATOMS: atom_id res chain seq x y z
N MET A 1 10.84 5.21 -25.06
CA MET A 1 10.74 4.48 -23.78
C MET A 1 11.55 5.23 -22.72
N GLN A 2 10.93 6.15 -21.99
CA GLN A 2 11.59 6.79 -20.85
C GLN A 2 11.55 5.82 -19.66
N LYS A 3 12.73 5.32 -19.28
CA LYS A 3 12.93 4.54 -18.05
C LYS A 3 12.64 5.46 -16.85
N LEU A 4 11.45 5.37 -16.28
CA LEU A 4 11.11 6.02 -15.01
C LEU A 4 11.57 5.10 -13.86
N PHE A 5 12.88 5.02 -13.62
CA PHE A 5 13.40 4.48 -12.36
C PHE A 5 13.64 5.67 -11.43
N GLN A 6 12.67 5.96 -10.57
CA GLN A 6 12.86 6.84 -9.42
C GLN A 6 12.87 6.00 -8.14
N THR A 7 13.85 6.26 -7.27
CA THR A 7 14.04 5.55 -6.01
C THR A 7 13.00 5.99 -4.98
N VAL A 8 12.11 5.09 -4.56
CA VAL A 8 11.24 5.29 -3.39
C VAL A 8 12.05 4.91 -2.15
N ARG A 9 12.14 5.82 -1.17
CA ARG A 9 12.79 5.57 0.13
C ARG A 9 11.70 5.39 1.19
N HIS A 10 11.86 4.40 2.08
CA HIS A 10 10.96 4.16 3.21
C HIS A 10 10.60 5.46 3.92
N ALA A 11 9.31 5.81 4.03
CA ALA A 11 8.94 7.02 4.75
C ALA A 11 9.29 6.92 6.25
N LYS A 12 9.44 5.69 6.78
CA LYS A 12 9.84 5.42 8.17
C LYS A 12 10.79 4.23 8.27
N CYS A 13 11.90 4.39 9.01
CA CYS A 13 12.73 3.29 9.48
C CYS A 13 12.41 3.02 10.96
N TYR A 14 12.20 1.75 11.34
CA TYR A 14 11.61 1.37 12.63
C TYR A 14 12.46 0.36 13.42
N GLN A 15 12.09 0.18 14.68
CA GLN A 15 12.60 -0.86 15.57
C GLN A 15 11.44 -1.79 15.97
N THR A 16 11.53 -3.09 15.67
CA THR A 16 10.58 -4.08 16.17
C THR A 16 11.19 -4.80 17.35
N LEU A 17 10.53 -4.77 18.51
CA LEU A 17 10.88 -5.56 19.69
C LEU A 17 9.91 -6.74 19.77
N LEU A 18 10.28 -7.87 19.18
CA LEU A 18 9.67 -9.15 19.52
C LEU A 18 10.64 -9.85 20.47
N SER A 19 10.13 -10.53 21.50
CA SER A 19 10.86 -11.02 22.68
C SER A 19 12.11 -11.91 22.45
N GLN A 20 12.50 -12.19 21.20
CA GLN A 20 13.70 -12.95 20.84
C GLN A 20 14.54 -12.34 19.68
N PHE A 21 14.14 -11.22 19.06
CA PHE A 21 14.93 -10.58 17.99
C PHE A 21 14.75 -9.05 18.01
N THR A 22 15.87 -8.31 17.93
CA THR A 22 15.87 -6.85 17.73
C THR A 22 16.20 -6.55 16.28
N PHE A 23 15.23 -6.01 15.53
CA PHE A 23 15.47 -5.48 14.18
C PHE A 23 15.37 -3.95 14.23
N LYS A 24 16.46 -3.24 13.93
CA LYS A 24 16.53 -1.77 13.94
C LYS A 24 16.98 -1.28 12.56
N GLU A 25 16.02 -1.03 11.68
CA GLU A 25 16.29 -0.57 10.31
C GLU A 25 17.00 0.79 10.30
N SER A 26 16.66 1.66 11.26
CA SER A 26 17.24 3.00 11.39
C SER A 26 18.72 3.01 11.79
N ALA A 27 19.31 1.85 12.10
CA ALA A 27 20.75 1.72 12.27
C ALA A 27 21.50 1.72 10.92
N SER A 28 20.82 1.40 9.81
CA SER A 28 21.43 1.26 8.49
C SER A 28 20.82 2.17 7.43
N LEU A 29 19.56 2.58 7.58
CA LEU A 29 18.83 3.38 6.59
C LEU A 29 18.27 4.68 7.20
N SER A 30 18.18 5.70 6.35
CA SER A 30 17.54 6.98 6.67
C SER A 30 16.14 7.04 6.07
N SER A 31 15.18 7.60 6.82
CA SER A 31 13.82 7.78 6.33
C SER A 31 13.73 8.79 5.17
N GLY A 32 12.81 8.52 4.25
CA GLY A 32 12.36 9.43 3.21
C GLY A 32 11.69 10.67 3.81
N LYS A 33 11.69 11.76 3.05
CA LYS A 33 11.15 13.05 3.48
C LYS A 33 9.85 13.42 2.76
N GLU A 34 9.48 12.65 1.75
CA GLU A 34 8.37 12.94 0.84
C GLU A 34 7.58 11.67 0.54
N THR A 35 6.28 11.83 0.32
CA THR A 35 5.42 10.75 -0.18
C THR A 35 5.63 10.59 -1.68
N PHE A 36 5.42 9.38 -2.19
CA PHE A 36 5.56 9.10 -3.61
C PHE A 36 4.26 8.56 -4.21
N SER A 37 3.80 9.21 -5.28
CA SER A 37 2.69 8.75 -6.10
C SER A 37 2.96 9.04 -7.57
N PHE A 38 2.43 8.22 -8.46
CA PHE A 38 2.61 8.38 -9.90
C PHE A 38 1.30 8.06 -10.63
N GLU A 39 1.23 8.46 -11.90
CA GLU A 39 0.05 8.28 -12.73
C GLU A 39 0.30 7.22 -13.80
N ILE A 40 -0.72 6.40 -14.05
CA ILE A 40 -0.70 5.38 -15.10
C ILE A 40 -1.87 5.68 -16.05
N PRO A 41 -1.61 5.82 -17.37
CA PRO A 41 -2.69 5.90 -18.36
C PRO A 41 -3.34 4.52 -18.52
N LEU A 42 -4.66 4.46 -18.38
CA LEU A 42 -5.47 3.29 -18.73
C LEU A 42 -6.23 3.58 -20.01
N LYS A 43 -6.19 2.63 -20.95
CA LYS A 43 -7.05 2.63 -22.12
C LYS A 43 -8.20 1.68 -21.86
N ASN A 44 -9.43 2.18 -22.00
CA ASN A 44 -10.60 1.31 -22.02
C ASN A 44 -10.78 0.67 -23.41
N ALA A 45 -11.78 -0.22 -23.53
CA ALA A 45 -12.12 -0.90 -24.79
C ALA A 45 -12.50 0.08 -25.93
N GLU A 46 -12.89 1.31 -25.61
CA GLU A 46 -13.30 2.35 -26.56
C GLU A 46 -12.13 3.30 -26.94
N ASN A 47 -10.88 2.93 -26.62
CA ASN A 47 -9.68 3.77 -26.78
C ASN A 47 -9.71 5.10 -26.01
N LYS A 48 -10.64 5.28 -25.07
CA LYS A 48 -10.64 6.43 -24.17
C LYS A 48 -9.55 6.24 -23.12
N ILE A 49 -8.71 7.26 -22.97
CA ILE A 49 -7.65 7.28 -21.97
C ILE A 49 -8.21 7.88 -20.68
N SER A 50 -8.17 7.09 -19.60
CA SER A 50 -8.30 7.58 -18.23
C SER A 50 -6.93 7.54 -17.55
N VAL A 51 -6.79 8.27 -16.45
CA VAL A 51 -5.58 8.25 -15.63
C VAL A 51 -5.94 7.65 -14.27
N ILE A 52 -5.15 6.69 -13.82
CA ILE A 52 -5.18 6.24 -12.44
C ILE A 52 -3.98 6.80 -11.69
N ARG A 53 -4.19 7.20 -10.45
CA ARG A 53 -3.08 7.56 -9.56
C ARG A 53 -2.79 6.44 -8.57
N VAL A 54 -1.51 6.11 -8.45
CA VAL A 54 -0.98 5.04 -7.61
C VAL A 54 -0.13 5.63 -6.50
N GLY A 55 -0.43 5.29 -5.25
CA GLY A 55 0.39 5.62 -4.08
C GLY A 55 1.30 4.46 -3.70
N ILE A 56 2.52 4.74 -3.24
CA ILE A 56 3.46 3.71 -2.78
C ILE A 56 3.81 3.92 -1.30
N GLY A 57 3.68 2.88 -0.49
CA GLY A 57 4.34 2.77 0.82
C GLY A 57 5.25 1.55 0.83
N ILE A 58 6.24 1.49 1.72
CA ILE A 58 7.12 0.32 1.79
C ILE A 58 7.02 -0.32 3.17
N CYS A 59 6.81 -1.64 3.19
CA CYS A 59 6.77 -2.49 4.37
C CYS A 59 5.99 -1.92 5.55
N TYR A 60 6.70 -1.30 6.49
CA TYR A 60 6.13 -0.85 7.76
C TYR A 60 5.23 0.37 7.62
N ASP A 61 5.31 1.10 6.50
CA ASP A 61 4.41 2.20 6.18
C ASP A 61 2.94 1.76 6.19
N ILE A 62 2.64 0.49 5.84
CA ILE A 62 1.26 -0.02 5.87
C ILE A 62 0.65 0.00 7.28
N ARG A 63 1.47 0.01 8.34
CA ARG A 63 0.98 0.09 9.73
C ARG A 63 0.42 1.46 10.09
N PHE A 64 0.70 2.49 9.28
CA PHE A 64 0.26 3.86 9.53
C PHE A 64 -0.88 4.24 8.57
N PRO A 65 -2.15 4.21 9.03
CA PRO A 65 -3.29 4.51 8.17
C PRO A 65 -3.24 5.93 7.59
N GLU A 66 -2.57 6.88 8.25
CA GLU A 66 -2.46 8.27 7.82
C GLU A 66 -1.86 8.40 6.42
N LEU A 67 -0.86 7.58 6.09
CA LEU A 67 -0.25 7.60 4.76
C LEU A 67 -1.25 7.17 3.68
N SER A 68 -2.00 6.09 3.95
CA SER A 68 -3.00 5.57 3.01
C SER A 68 -4.16 6.54 2.83
N LEU A 69 -4.62 7.13 3.93
CA LEU A 69 -5.65 8.17 3.92
C LEU A 69 -5.20 9.43 3.19
N LEU A 70 -3.91 9.80 3.28
CA LEU A 70 -3.35 10.91 2.52
C LEU A 70 -3.36 10.60 1.03
N TYR A 71 -2.88 9.42 0.63
CA TYR A 71 -2.89 8.99 -0.76
C TYR A 71 -4.29 9.00 -1.36
N ALA A 72 -5.27 8.45 -0.66
CA ALA A 72 -6.65 8.38 -1.14
C ALA A 72 -7.34 9.76 -1.15
N ASN A 73 -7.31 10.50 -0.04
CA ASN A 73 -8.14 11.69 0.13
C ASN A 73 -7.51 12.98 -0.43
N GLN A 74 -6.18 13.12 -0.36
CA GLN A 74 -5.50 14.34 -0.81
C GLN A 74 -4.92 14.18 -2.21
N LEU A 75 -4.35 13.01 -2.50
CA LEU A 75 -3.79 12.74 -3.82
C LEU A 75 -4.78 12.06 -4.76
N GLY A 76 -5.93 11.56 -4.30
CA GLY A 76 -6.91 10.92 -5.18
C GLY A 76 -6.44 9.57 -5.74
N CYS A 77 -5.55 8.88 -5.03
CA CYS A 77 -5.08 7.56 -5.45
C CYS A 77 -6.24 6.56 -5.50
N GLN A 78 -6.19 5.68 -6.50
CA GLN A 78 -7.17 4.61 -6.71
C GLN A 78 -6.58 3.24 -6.41
N LEU A 79 -5.25 3.14 -6.43
CA LEU A 79 -4.47 1.95 -6.10
C LEU A 79 -3.35 2.34 -5.14
N LEU A 80 -3.16 1.54 -4.09
CA LEU A 80 -2.04 1.66 -3.17
C LEU A 80 -1.19 0.40 -3.27
N LEU A 81 0.13 0.56 -3.37
CA LEU A 81 1.08 -0.54 -3.44
C LEU A 81 1.98 -0.53 -2.20
N PHE A 82 2.12 -1.71 -1.58
CA PHE A 82 3.00 -1.94 -0.44
C PHE A 82 3.95 -3.11 -0.71
N PRO A 83 5.09 -2.89 -1.39
CA PRO A 83 6.19 -3.84 -1.41
C PRO A 83 6.74 -4.02 0.01
N ALA A 84 6.81 -5.26 0.48
CA ALA A 84 7.05 -5.53 1.90
C ALA A 84 7.50 -6.97 2.16
N ALA A 85 8.47 -7.14 3.06
CA ALA A 85 8.90 -8.45 3.56
C ALA A 85 8.57 -8.55 5.06
N PHE A 86 7.35 -8.97 5.40
CA PHE A 86 7.00 -9.26 6.80
C PHE A 86 7.67 -10.57 7.23
N ASN A 87 8.02 -10.73 8.50
CA ASN A 87 8.48 -12.03 9.01
C ASN A 87 7.27 -12.96 9.27
N PRO A 88 7.44 -14.29 9.36
CA PRO A 88 6.32 -15.24 9.51
C PRO A 88 5.41 -14.95 10.72
N LYS A 89 5.98 -14.51 11.84
CA LYS A 89 5.22 -14.21 13.07
C LYS A 89 4.30 -13.00 12.90
N THR A 90 4.83 -11.90 12.39
CA THR A 90 4.02 -10.69 12.15
C THR A 90 3.15 -10.79 10.91
N GLY A 91 3.60 -11.55 9.92
CA GLY A 91 2.87 -11.82 8.68
C GLY A 91 1.57 -12.55 8.94
N SER A 92 1.64 -13.71 9.61
CA SER A 92 0.46 -14.53 9.94
C SER A 92 -0.63 -13.78 10.72
N LEU A 93 -0.26 -12.78 11.52
CA LEU A 93 -1.21 -11.99 12.32
C LEU A 93 -1.72 -10.73 11.62
N HIS A 94 -0.86 -10.04 10.87
CA HIS A 94 -1.15 -8.66 10.45
C HIS A 94 -1.17 -8.44 8.95
N TRP A 95 -0.56 -9.31 8.14
CA TRP A 95 -0.35 -9.06 6.72
C TRP A 95 -1.66 -8.82 5.97
N GLU A 96 -2.52 -9.83 5.94
CA GLU A 96 -3.82 -9.76 5.27
C GLU A 96 -4.76 -8.74 5.94
N LEU A 97 -4.75 -8.69 7.29
CA LEU A 97 -5.55 -7.73 8.05
C LEU A 97 -5.24 -6.28 7.65
N LEU A 98 -3.96 -5.93 7.56
CA LEU A 98 -3.54 -4.58 7.19
C LEU A 98 -3.90 -4.27 5.74
N GLY A 99 -3.67 -5.20 4.81
CA GLY A 99 -4.08 -5.04 3.40
C GLY A 99 -5.56 -4.74 3.25
N ARG A 100 -6.39 -5.55 3.92
CA ARG A 100 -7.85 -5.39 3.93
C ARG A 100 -8.30 -4.10 4.60
N ALA A 101 -7.72 -3.76 5.75
CA ALA A 101 -8.03 -2.51 6.43
C ALA A 101 -7.70 -1.29 5.56
N ARG A 102 -6.51 -1.25 4.92
CA ARG A 102 -6.15 -0.13 4.04
C ARG A 102 -7.07 -0.04 2.83
N ALA A 103 -7.47 -1.16 2.23
CA ALA A 103 -8.38 -1.13 1.10
C ALA A 103 -9.77 -0.59 1.48
N LEU A 104 -10.31 -1.09 2.59
CA LEU A 104 -11.63 -0.71 3.10
C LEU A 104 -11.68 0.76 3.57
N ASP A 105 -10.71 1.18 4.38
CA ASP A 105 -10.68 2.54 4.96
C ASP A 105 -10.47 3.63 3.91
N THR A 106 -9.83 3.29 2.79
CA THR A 106 -9.53 4.23 1.71
C THR A 106 -10.46 4.10 0.50
N GLN A 107 -11.20 3.00 0.41
CA GLN A 107 -11.95 2.61 -0.79
C GLN A 107 -11.06 2.71 -2.03
N CYS A 108 -9.91 2.04 -1.96
CA CYS A 108 -8.91 1.89 -3.01
C CYS A 108 -8.59 0.40 -3.16
N TYR A 109 -8.08 0.02 -4.33
CA TYR A 109 -7.39 -1.26 -4.45
C TYR A 109 -6.07 -1.20 -3.66
N VAL A 110 -5.69 -2.33 -3.06
CA VAL A 110 -4.41 -2.46 -2.34
C VAL A 110 -3.66 -3.68 -2.84
N GLY A 111 -2.46 -3.49 -3.37
CA GLY A 111 -1.52 -4.55 -3.71
C GLY A 111 -0.41 -4.65 -2.68
N MET A 112 -0.18 -5.83 -2.14
CA MET A 112 0.93 -6.13 -1.23
C MET A 112 1.83 -7.16 -1.89
N CYS A 113 3.08 -6.78 -2.14
CA CYS A 113 4.04 -7.63 -2.85
C CYS A 113 5.14 -8.05 -1.88
N SER A 114 5.35 -9.35 -1.73
CA SER A 114 6.34 -9.92 -0.81
C SER A 114 7.30 -10.88 -1.53
N PRO A 115 8.58 -10.92 -1.13
CA PRO A 115 9.50 -11.96 -1.58
C PRO A 115 9.01 -13.35 -1.17
N ALA A 116 9.28 -14.35 -2.02
CA ALA A 116 9.07 -15.76 -1.66
C ALA A 116 9.83 -16.14 -0.38
N CYS A 117 9.29 -17.11 0.34
CA CYS A 117 9.87 -17.62 1.58
C CYS A 117 11.14 -18.40 1.25
N ASN A 118 12.30 -17.94 1.71
CA ASN A 118 13.56 -18.67 1.59
C ASN A 118 14.15 -18.91 2.98
N LEU A 119 14.26 -20.19 3.36
CA LEU A 119 14.78 -20.63 4.66
C LEU A 119 16.31 -20.57 4.77
N GLU A 120 17.01 -20.38 3.66
CA GLU A 120 18.47 -20.24 3.60
C GLU A 120 18.94 -18.80 3.87
N LEU A 121 18.02 -17.83 3.90
CA LEU A 121 18.33 -16.43 4.17
C LEU A 121 18.23 -16.09 5.66
N ASP A 122 19.04 -15.12 6.10
CA ASP A 122 19.00 -14.58 7.48
C ASP A 122 17.63 -13.97 7.84
N TYR A 123 16.89 -13.50 6.84
CA TYR A 123 15.54 -12.97 7.00
C TYR A 123 14.54 -13.76 6.17
N ILE A 124 13.72 -14.55 6.86
CA ILE A 124 12.63 -15.32 6.25
C ILE A 124 11.43 -14.38 6.09
N SER A 125 10.92 -14.25 4.86
CA SER A 125 9.70 -13.52 4.57
C SER A 125 8.45 -14.37 4.83
N HIS A 126 7.32 -13.70 5.05
CA HIS A 126 6.01 -14.32 5.13
C HIS A 126 5.51 -14.75 3.75
N ALA A 127 6.01 -14.11 2.68
CA ALA A 127 5.53 -14.24 1.31
C ALA A 127 4.04 -13.83 1.20
N GLU A 128 3.20 -14.65 0.57
CA GLU A 128 1.76 -14.46 0.46
C GLU A 128 1.36 -13.09 -0.10
N SER A 129 2.01 -12.68 -1.21
CA SER A 129 1.58 -11.50 -1.97
C SER A 129 0.07 -11.52 -2.20
N LEU A 130 -0.60 -10.37 -2.13
CA LEU A 130 -2.05 -10.30 -2.27
C LEU A 130 -2.53 -9.01 -2.90
N ILE A 131 -3.72 -9.06 -3.48
CA ILE A 131 -4.45 -7.92 -4.03
C ILE A 131 -5.83 -7.89 -3.36
N THR A 132 -6.20 -6.73 -2.83
CA THR A 132 -7.48 -6.51 -2.15
C THR A 132 -8.31 -5.45 -2.89
N SER A 133 -9.60 -5.73 -3.06
CA SER A 133 -10.57 -4.82 -3.65
C SER A 133 -10.99 -3.69 -2.68
N PRO A 134 -11.65 -2.62 -3.19
CA PRO A 134 -12.13 -1.51 -2.36
C PRO A 134 -13.17 -1.92 -1.30
N TRP A 135 -13.75 -3.11 -1.40
CA TRP A 135 -14.64 -3.71 -0.40
C TRP A 135 -13.89 -4.44 0.72
N GLY A 136 -12.55 -4.46 0.71
CA GLY A 136 -11.75 -5.22 1.67
C GLY A 136 -11.76 -6.73 1.42
N ILE A 137 -12.08 -7.16 0.20
CA ILE A 137 -12.08 -8.57 -0.23
C ILE A 137 -10.77 -8.87 -0.94
N VAL A 138 -10.09 -9.94 -0.53
CA VAL A 138 -8.87 -10.41 -1.22
C VAL A 138 -9.27 -11.08 -2.54
N ILE A 139 -8.83 -10.52 -3.66
CA ILE A 139 -9.20 -10.97 -5.02
C ILE A 139 -8.09 -11.77 -5.71
N ALA A 140 -6.86 -11.66 -5.23
CA ALA A 140 -5.76 -12.55 -5.59
C ALA A 140 -4.83 -12.72 -4.40
N LYS A 141 -4.29 -13.93 -4.21
CA LYS A 141 -3.38 -14.28 -3.12
C LYS A 141 -2.41 -15.35 -3.60
N GLY A 142 -1.12 -15.13 -3.34
CA GLY A 142 -0.07 -16.12 -3.55
C GLY A 142 0.17 -16.95 -2.30
N GLY A 143 0.90 -18.05 -2.47
CA GLY A 143 1.47 -18.86 -1.42
C GLY A 143 2.86 -18.38 -0.98
N LYS A 144 3.69 -19.35 -0.60
CA LYS A 144 5.02 -19.11 -0.04
C LYS A 144 6.17 -19.19 -1.05
N GLU A 145 5.92 -19.81 -2.18
CA GLU A 145 6.92 -20.04 -3.22
C GLU A 145 7.03 -18.84 -4.18
N GLU A 146 8.00 -18.90 -5.08
CA GLU A 146 8.10 -17.93 -6.17
C GLU A 146 6.95 -18.12 -7.15
N GLU A 147 6.13 -17.07 -7.31
CA GLU A 147 5.00 -17.07 -8.23
C GLU A 147 4.60 -15.67 -8.67
N ILE A 148 3.79 -15.60 -9.72
CA ILE A 148 3.15 -14.38 -10.19
C ILE A 148 1.65 -14.51 -9.96
N ILE A 149 1.09 -13.58 -9.18
CA ILE A 149 -0.36 -13.44 -9.05
C ILE A 149 -0.86 -12.27 -9.90
N THR A 150 -2.05 -12.42 -10.46
CA THR A 150 -2.68 -11.42 -11.32
C THR A 150 -4.12 -11.21 -10.88
N ALA A 151 -4.61 -9.98 -11.00
CA ALA A 151 -6.01 -9.64 -10.82
C ALA A 151 -6.42 -8.54 -11.80
N ASP A 152 -7.63 -8.65 -12.34
CA ASP A 152 -8.23 -7.60 -13.15
C ASP A 152 -8.86 -6.56 -12.22
N LEU A 153 -8.42 -5.30 -12.34
CA LEU A 153 -8.90 -4.20 -11.50
C LEU A 153 -9.94 -3.38 -12.26
N ASP A 154 -11.19 -3.45 -11.83
CA ASP A 154 -12.23 -2.58 -12.34
C ASP A 154 -12.26 -1.25 -11.56
N PHE A 155 -11.66 -0.21 -12.14
CA PHE A 155 -11.64 1.12 -11.56
C PHE A 155 -12.98 1.87 -11.69
N SER A 156 -13.92 1.37 -12.49
CA SER A 156 -15.28 1.92 -12.55
C SER A 156 -16.08 1.59 -11.29
N GLU A 157 -15.79 0.44 -10.65
CA GLU A 157 -16.43 0.02 -9.40
C GLU A 157 -16.18 0.99 -8.24
N LEU A 158 -15.00 1.64 -8.22
CA LEU A 158 -14.63 2.58 -7.15
C LEU A 158 -15.68 3.67 -6.93
N LYS A 159 -16.32 4.14 -8.00
CA LYS A 159 -17.40 5.12 -7.91
C LYS A 159 -18.60 4.53 -7.17
N CYS A 160 -19.02 3.31 -7.55
CA CYS A 160 -20.12 2.60 -6.92
C CYS A 160 -19.87 2.34 -5.43
N VAL A 161 -18.66 1.88 -5.07
CA VAL A 161 -18.27 1.63 -3.66
C VAL A 161 -18.38 2.92 -2.83
N ARG A 162 -17.82 4.02 -3.35
CA ARG A 162 -17.81 5.33 -2.69
C ARG A 162 -19.18 6.00 -2.62
N GLU A 163 -20.09 5.69 -3.54
CA GLU A 163 -21.48 6.17 -3.50
C GLU A 163 -22.33 5.34 -2.53
N SER A 164 -22.09 4.03 -2.47
CA SER A 164 -22.80 3.11 -1.56
C SER A 164 -22.46 3.36 -0.10
N ILE A 165 -21.17 3.57 0.20
CA ILE A 165 -20.67 3.85 1.55
C ILE A 165 -19.79 5.12 1.47
N PRO A 166 -20.35 6.34 1.59
CA PRO A 166 -19.64 7.58 1.30
C PRO A 166 -18.76 8.08 2.46
N ILE A 167 -17.89 7.22 2.99
CA ILE A 167 -17.03 7.52 4.14
C ILE A 167 -16.16 8.76 3.93
N GLY A 168 -15.66 9.00 2.72
CA GLY A 168 -14.86 10.17 2.40
C GLY A 168 -15.61 11.50 2.56
N ARG A 169 -16.91 11.53 2.25
CA ARG A 169 -17.78 12.71 2.37
C ARG A 169 -18.33 12.90 3.79
N GLN A 170 -18.40 11.82 4.57
CA GLN A 170 -18.97 11.82 5.92
C GLN A 170 -17.94 12.10 7.02
N ARG A 171 -16.68 12.39 6.66
CA ARG A 171 -15.64 12.74 7.62
C ARG A 171 -15.95 14.06 8.31
N ARG A 172 -15.81 14.11 9.64
CA ARG A 172 -16.01 15.31 10.46
C ARG A 172 -14.75 16.18 10.45
N LEU A 173 -14.52 16.88 9.34
CA LEU A 173 -13.37 17.77 9.16
C LEU A 173 -13.37 18.99 10.11
N ASP A 174 -14.51 19.26 10.74
CA ASP A 174 -14.69 20.23 11.82
C ASP A 174 -14.13 19.73 13.17
N ILE A 175 -13.97 18.41 13.34
CA ILE A 175 -13.47 17.79 14.58
C ILE A 175 -12.02 17.30 14.40
N TYR A 176 -11.69 16.70 13.26
CA TYR A 176 -10.38 16.12 12.99
C TYR A 176 -9.95 16.26 11.54
N THR A 177 -8.66 16.19 11.26
CA THR A 177 -8.13 16.23 9.89
C THR A 177 -7.04 15.19 9.67
N THR A 178 -6.83 14.81 8.41
CA THR A 178 -5.65 14.00 8.03
C THR A 178 -4.41 14.91 8.08
N PRO A 179 -3.24 14.42 8.51
CA PRO A 179 -2.00 15.16 8.39
C PRO A 179 -1.82 15.73 6.97
N LYS A 180 -1.42 17.00 6.89
CA LYS A 180 -1.15 17.65 5.60
C LYS A 180 0.19 17.17 5.06
N LEU A 181 0.30 17.09 3.73
CA LEU A 181 1.60 16.99 3.07
C LEU A 181 2.49 18.14 3.52
N VAL A 182 3.59 17.82 4.20
CA VAL A 182 4.63 18.79 4.51
C VAL A 182 5.42 19.02 3.24
N LYS A 183 5.01 20.01 2.43
CA LYS A 183 5.84 20.50 1.33
C LYS A 183 7.03 21.22 1.95
N LYS A 184 8.24 20.80 1.61
CA LYS A 184 9.43 21.55 2.02
C LYS A 184 9.36 22.94 1.39
N GLN A 185 9.50 23.99 2.19
CA GLN A 185 9.88 25.29 1.65
C GLN A 185 11.25 25.11 1.02
N SER A 186 11.32 25.38 -0.29
CA SER A 186 12.55 25.43 -1.09
C SER A 186 13.51 26.46 -0.52
#